data_AF-F2BY91-F1
#
_entry.id   AF-F2BY91-F1
#
_cell.length_a   1.000
_cell.length_b   1.000
_cell.length_c   1.000
_cell.angle_alpha   90.00
_cell.angle_beta   90.00
_cell.angle_gamma   90.00
#
_symmetry.space_group_name_H-M   'P 1'
#
loop_
_entity.id
_entity.type
_entity.pdbx_description
1 polymer ?
#
loop_
_entity_poly.entity_id
_entity_poly.type
_entity_poly.pdbx_seq_one_letter_code
_entity_poly.pdbx_strand_id
1 'polypeptide(L)'
;MGNKKEKFYEQLCEITASCENEINLLQKVFEGNLNVFDAFAPISETKQNINILMPKINRRAIKICKISDEGFLVYRLVDKIYTASVLIDEIFLQIQTFPQEECPRNLEVVLNLIRCSFGELVKILQYTENIDDSYMKAEARIRKIFEYKKRGDACYSDLLKSLYTMEDRTLYVIRWKEIIEKLKNILDECIESAIILRTLL
;
A
#
# COMPACT_ATOMS: atom_id res chain seq x y z
N MET A 1 20.37 16.31 15.48
CA MET A 1 19.60 15.05 15.37
C MET A 1 18.43 15.16 14.38
N GLY A 2 17.89 16.36 14.09
CA GLY A 2 16.82 16.60 13.10
C GLY A 2 17.05 15.99 11.71
N ASN A 3 18.18 16.31 11.06
CA ASN A 3 18.50 15.85 9.68
C ASN A 3 18.45 14.32 9.44
N LYS A 4 18.66 13.48 10.47
CA LYS A 4 18.59 12.01 10.32
C LYS A 4 17.15 11.48 10.37
N LYS A 5 16.31 12.07 11.22
CA LYS A 5 14.88 11.70 11.39
C LYS A 5 14.07 12.26 10.21
N GLU A 6 14.33 13.49 9.79
CA GLU A 6 13.80 14.09 8.55
C GLU A 6 14.10 13.19 7.34
N LYS A 7 15.37 12.89 7.07
CA LYS A 7 15.77 11.99 5.97
C LYS A 7 15.21 10.57 6.05
N PHE A 8 14.80 10.11 7.24
CA PHE A 8 14.14 8.82 7.37
C PHE A 8 12.70 8.91 6.86
N TYR A 9 11.94 9.90 7.32
CA TYR A 9 10.56 10.09 6.88
C TYR A 9 10.45 10.53 5.42
N GLU A 10 11.39 11.33 4.90
CA GLU A 10 11.48 11.66 3.47
C GLU A 10 11.55 10.39 2.61
N GLN A 11 12.43 9.45 2.96
CA GLN A 11 12.60 8.22 2.20
C GLN A 11 11.44 7.25 2.38
N LEU A 12 10.85 7.21 3.58
CA LEU A 12 9.66 6.41 3.83
C LEU A 12 8.47 6.95 3.04
N CYS A 13 8.36 8.29 2.94
CA CYS A 13 7.39 8.98 2.11
C CYS A 13 7.60 8.66 0.63
N GLU A 14 8.85 8.62 0.16
CA GLU A 14 9.20 8.23 -1.21
C GLU A 14 8.70 6.82 -1.56
N ILE A 15 8.99 5.82 -0.71
CA ILE A 15 8.51 4.44 -0.93
C ILE A 15 6.98 4.37 -0.86
N THR A 16 6.35 5.10 0.06
CA THR A 16 4.88 5.11 0.19
C THR A 16 4.22 5.73 -1.05
N ALA A 17 4.79 6.80 -1.61
CA ALA A 17 4.32 7.42 -2.84
C ALA A 17 4.55 6.52 -4.06
N SER A 18 5.65 5.77 -4.09
CA SER A 18 5.88 4.71 -5.08
C SER A 18 4.75 3.68 -5.09
N CYS A 19 4.33 3.18 -3.92
CA CYS A 19 3.20 2.25 -3.84
C CYS A 19 1.88 2.87 -4.33
N GLU A 20 1.61 4.15 -4.04
CA GLU A 20 0.45 4.86 -4.60
C GLU A 20 0.47 4.86 -6.14
N ASN A 21 1.63 5.15 -6.72
CA ASN A 21 1.83 5.19 -8.17
C ASN A 21 1.67 3.81 -8.81
N GLU A 22 2.20 2.75 -8.18
CA GLU A 22 2.06 1.37 -8.68
C GLU A 22 0.58 0.92 -8.67
N ILE A 23 -0.18 1.24 -7.62
CA ILE A 23 -1.62 0.96 -7.57
C ILE A 23 -2.37 1.74 -8.66
N ASN A 24 -1.97 2.99 -8.94
CA ASN A 24 -2.53 3.77 -10.04
C ASN A 24 -2.24 3.14 -11.41
N LEU A 25 -1.05 2.55 -11.61
CA LEU A 25 -0.75 1.78 -12.82
C LEU A 25 -1.62 0.51 -12.89
N LEU A 26 -1.78 -0.21 -11.78
CA LEU A 26 -2.60 -1.41 -11.71
C LEU A 26 -4.07 -1.11 -12.06
N GLN A 27 -4.58 0.02 -11.57
CA GLN A 27 -5.90 0.51 -11.90
C GLN A 27 -6.04 0.78 -13.41
N LYS A 28 -5.08 1.47 -14.03
CA LYS A 28 -5.09 1.69 -15.48
C LYS A 28 -5.04 0.38 -16.28
N VAL A 29 -4.32 -0.63 -15.78
CA VAL A 29 -4.27 -1.95 -16.40
C VAL A 29 -5.63 -2.63 -16.36
N PHE A 30 -6.31 -2.62 -15.22
CA PHE A 30 -7.64 -3.23 -15.08
C PHE A 30 -8.76 -2.48 -15.80
N GLU A 31 -8.63 -1.17 -15.96
CA GLU A 31 -9.55 -0.36 -16.79
C GLU A 31 -9.31 -0.54 -18.30
N GLY A 32 -8.26 -1.26 -18.71
CA GLY A 32 -7.87 -1.41 -20.11
C GLY A 32 -7.20 -0.17 -20.72
N ASN A 33 -6.86 0.82 -19.89
CA ASN A 33 -6.21 2.07 -20.27
C ASN A 33 -4.68 1.93 -20.41
N LEU A 34 -4.10 0.81 -19.95
CA LEU A 34 -2.68 0.50 -20.04
C LEU A 34 -2.49 -1.01 -20.25
N ASN A 35 -1.60 -1.40 -21.15
CA ASN A 35 -1.24 -2.81 -21.29
C ASN A 35 -0.40 -3.26 -20.08
N VAL A 36 -0.66 -4.45 -19.53
CA VAL A 36 0.09 -5.00 -18.39
C VAL A 36 1.60 -5.10 -18.67
N PHE A 37 2.01 -5.38 -19.91
CA PHE A 37 3.42 -5.44 -20.30
C PHE A 37 4.08 -4.06 -20.32
N ASP A 38 3.33 -3.01 -20.68
CA ASP A 38 3.83 -1.63 -20.65
C ASP A 38 3.96 -1.10 -19.22
N ALA A 39 3.12 -1.61 -18.29
CA ALA A 39 3.24 -1.30 -16.87
C ALA A 39 4.48 -1.93 -16.22
N PHE A 40 5.06 -3.00 -16.79
CA PHE A 40 6.13 -3.76 -16.16
C PHE A 40 7.42 -2.96 -15.95
N ALA A 41 7.86 -2.19 -16.95
CA ALA A 41 9.09 -1.40 -16.86
C ALA A 41 9.07 -0.39 -15.70
N PRO A 42 8.04 0.50 -15.56
CA PRO A 42 8.00 1.46 -14.45
C PRO A 42 7.87 0.80 -13.08
N ILE A 43 7.22 -0.36 -12.97
CA ILE A 43 7.11 -1.11 -11.70
C ILE A 43 8.45 -1.72 -11.33
N SER A 44 9.14 -2.34 -12.30
CA SER A 44 10.49 -2.90 -12.09
C SER A 44 11.48 -1.83 -11.65
N GLU A 45 11.44 -0.63 -12.26
CA GLU A 45 12.24 0.52 -11.83
C GLU A 45 11.90 0.95 -10.40
N THR A 46 10.61 1.03 -10.07
CA THR A 46 10.15 1.37 -8.72
C THR A 46 10.65 0.34 -7.70
N LYS A 47 10.55 -0.96 -7.99
CA LYS A 47 11.06 -2.02 -7.12
C LYS A 47 12.57 -1.95 -6.93
N GLN A 48 13.34 -1.66 -7.98
CA GLN A 48 14.78 -1.44 -7.86
C GLN A 48 15.09 -0.26 -6.94
N ASN A 49 14.36 0.84 -7.07
CA ASN A 49 14.52 2.02 -6.20
C ASN A 49 14.20 1.68 -4.74
N ILE A 50 13.10 0.96 -4.47
CA ILE A 50 12.75 0.47 -3.13
C ILE A 50 13.87 -0.40 -2.55
N ASN A 51 14.39 -1.36 -3.33
CA ASN A 51 15.50 -2.23 -2.89
C ASN A 51 16.80 -1.45 -2.57
N ILE A 52 17.04 -0.33 -3.26
CA ILE A 52 18.18 0.56 -2.98
C ILE A 52 17.93 1.41 -1.72
N LEU A 53 16.70 1.84 -1.47
CA LEU A 53 16.33 2.70 -0.34
C LEU A 53 16.19 1.92 0.97
N MET A 54 15.65 0.71 0.94
CA MET A 54 15.34 -0.08 2.14
C MET A 54 16.54 -0.29 3.08
N PRO A 55 17.75 -0.66 2.61
CA PRO A 55 18.93 -0.74 3.48
C PRO A 55 19.28 0.59 4.14
N LYS A 56 19.05 1.73 3.45
CA LYS A 56 19.31 3.07 3.97
C LYS A 56 18.27 3.48 5.01
N ILE A 57 17.01 3.12 4.79
CA ILE A 57 15.90 3.31 5.74
C ILE A 57 16.16 2.49 7.00
N ASN A 58 16.44 1.19 6.87
CA ASN A 58 16.72 0.31 8.01
C ASN A 58 17.92 0.80 8.84
N ARG A 59 19.01 1.23 8.19
CA ARG A 59 20.16 1.82 8.90
C ARG A 59 19.82 3.11 9.64
N ARG A 60 18.89 3.92 9.12
CA ARG A 60 18.43 5.13 9.82
C ARG A 60 17.47 4.77 10.95
N ALA A 61 16.55 3.83 10.74
CA ALA A 61 15.67 3.28 11.76
C ALA A 61 16.50 2.81 12.97
N ILE A 62 17.51 1.96 12.77
CA ILE A 62 18.44 1.50 13.84
C ILE A 62 19.08 2.67 14.61
N LYS A 63 19.42 3.76 13.93
CA LYS A 63 20.10 4.92 14.55
C LYS A 63 19.14 5.84 15.30
N ILE A 64 17.90 5.96 14.82
CA ILE A 64 16.83 6.76 15.44
C ILE A 64 16.28 5.99 16.65
N CYS A 65 16.10 4.70 16.47
CA CYS A 65 15.50 3.77 17.40
C CYS A 65 16.58 3.16 18.28
N LYS A 66 16.81 3.75 19.44
CA LYS A 66 17.40 2.98 20.55
C LYS A 66 16.49 1.77 20.85
N ILE A 67 16.95 0.79 21.63
CA ILE A 67 16.05 -0.29 22.11
C ILE A 67 14.97 0.36 22.99
N SER A 68 13.79 0.59 22.40
CA SER A 68 12.63 1.25 23.00
C SER A 68 11.35 0.87 22.26
N ASP A 69 10.20 1.11 22.88
CA ASP A 69 8.88 0.86 22.28
C ASP A 69 8.66 1.69 21.00
N GLU A 70 9.05 2.97 21.02
CA GLU A 70 9.06 3.84 19.82
C GLU A 70 9.91 3.20 18.70
N GLY A 71 11.04 2.60 19.07
CA GLY A 71 11.91 1.94 18.12
C GLY A 71 11.27 0.74 17.44
N PHE A 72 10.58 -0.09 18.21
CA PHE A 72 9.82 -1.22 17.68
C PHE A 72 8.70 -0.75 16.73
N LEU A 73 7.99 0.32 17.08
CA LEU A 73 6.96 0.90 16.23
C LEU A 73 7.51 1.40 14.89
N VAL A 74 8.67 2.06 14.88
CA VAL A 74 9.31 2.50 13.64
C VAL A 74 9.68 1.33 12.73
N TYR A 75 10.21 0.22 13.28
CA TYR A 75 10.47 -0.97 12.47
C TYR A 75 9.20 -1.57 11.90
N ARG A 76 8.14 -1.67 12.72
CA ARG A 76 6.84 -2.14 12.24
C ARG A 76 6.31 -1.23 11.12
N LEU A 77 6.44 0.09 11.23
CA LEU A 77 5.99 0.99 10.18
C LEU A 77 6.69 0.72 8.84
N VAL A 78 8.02 0.56 8.88
CA VAL A 78 8.83 0.24 7.69
C VAL A 78 8.44 -1.11 7.10
N ASP A 79 8.28 -2.13 7.95
CA ASP A 79 7.87 -3.48 7.56
C ASP A 79 6.49 -3.49 6.87
N LYS A 80 5.54 -2.71 7.40
CA LYS A 80 4.17 -2.64 6.86
C LYS A 80 4.13 -2.01 5.47
N ILE A 81 4.84 -0.90 5.27
CA ILE A 81 4.96 -0.25 3.95
C ILE A 81 5.69 -1.16 2.96
N TYR A 82 6.77 -1.82 3.38
CA TYR A 82 7.50 -2.75 2.53
C TYR A 82 6.68 -3.99 2.14
N THR A 83 5.94 -4.57 3.08
CA THR A 83 5.02 -5.70 2.83
C THR A 83 3.97 -5.31 1.79
N ALA A 84 3.40 -4.11 1.90
CA ALA A 84 2.44 -3.62 0.90
C ALA A 84 3.06 -3.52 -0.50
N SER A 85 4.30 -3.01 -0.63
CA SER A 85 5.05 -3.02 -1.90
C SER A 85 5.25 -4.42 -2.47
N VAL A 86 5.62 -5.40 -1.63
CA VAL A 86 5.79 -6.80 -2.06
C VAL A 86 4.48 -7.38 -2.59
N LEU A 87 3.36 -7.13 -1.90
CA LEU A 87 2.05 -7.59 -2.36
C LEU A 87 1.64 -6.99 -3.71
N ILE A 88 1.98 -5.72 -3.95
CA ILE A 88 1.75 -5.05 -5.24
C ILE A 88 2.52 -5.75 -6.36
N ASP A 89 3.81 -6.02 -6.15
CA ASP A 89 4.64 -6.75 -7.14
C ASP A 89 4.09 -8.14 -7.44
N GLU A 90 3.65 -8.87 -6.40
CA GLU A 90 3.06 -10.20 -6.55
C GLU A 90 1.78 -10.16 -7.39
N ILE A 91 0.92 -9.14 -7.19
CA ILE A 91 -0.27 -8.96 -8.01
C ILE A 91 0.13 -8.72 -9.47
N PHE A 92 1.09 -7.83 -9.72
CA PHE A 92 1.56 -7.54 -11.08
C PHE A 92 2.11 -8.79 -11.79
N LEU A 93 2.91 -9.58 -11.09
CA LEU A 93 3.42 -10.84 -11.63
C LEU A 93 2.28 -11.82 -11.95
N GLN A 94 1.28 -11.94 -11.08
CA GLN A 94 0.12 -12.81 -11.30
C GLN A 94 -0.68 -12.37 -12.54
N ILE A 95 -0.97 -11.08 -12.70
CA ILE A 95 -1.76 -10.59 -13.84
C ILE A 95 -1.00 -10.66 -15.16
N GLN A 96 0.33 -10.49 -15.14
CA GLN A 96 1.18 -10.67 -16.32
C GLN A 96 1.20 -12.13 -16.77
N THR A 97 1.12 -13.07 -15.82
CA THR A 97 1.10 -14.50 -16.12
C THR A 97 -0.22 -14.93 -16.77
N PHE A 98 -1.33 -14.24 -16.48
CA PHE A 98 -2.66 -14.55 -17.01
C PHE A 98 -3.42 -13.30 -17.52
N PRO A 99 -2.95 -12.65 -18.60
CA PRO A 99 -3.39 -11.31 -18.99
C PRO A 99 -4.75 -11.23 -19.71
N GLN A 100 -5.54 -12.32 -19.74
CA GLN A 100 -6.69 -12.48 -20.64
C GLN A 100 -8.03 -12.76 -19.92
N GLU A 101 -8.13 -12.49 -18.62
CA GLU A 101 -9.37 -12.69 -17.86
C GLU A 101 -10.11 -11.37 -17.59
N GLU A 102 -11.44 -11.41 -17.65
CA GLU A 102 -12.30 -10.27 -17.34
C GLU A 102 -12.15 -9.86 -15.87
N CYS A 103 -11.81 -8.60 -15.63
CA CYS A 103 -11.69 -8.05 -14.28
C CYS A 103 -13.03 -8.15 -13.51
N PRO A 104 -13.06 -8.66 -12.27
CA PRO A 104 -14.25 -8.68 -11.44
C PRO A 104 -14.86 -7.28 -11.29
N ARG A 105 -16.19 -7.20 -11.42
CA ARG A 105 -16.92 -5.93 -11.22
C ARG A 105 -16.63 -5.37 -9.84
N ASN A 106 -16.52 -4.05 -9.76
CA ASN A 106 -16.23 -3.28 -8.53
C ASN A 106 -14.79 -3.43 -7.99
N LEU A 107 -13.88 -4.16 -8.63
CA LEU A 107 -12.49 -4.22 -8.20
C LEU A 107 -11.80 -2.85 -8.24
N GLU A 108 -12.20 -2.00 -9.20
CA GLU A 108 -11.76 -0.61 -9.33
C GLU A 108 -12.00 0.21 -8.04
N VAL A 109 -13.07 -0.10 -7.31
CA VAL A 109 -13.39 0.58 -6.05
C VAL A 109 -12.35 0.25 -5.00
N VAL A 110 -11.96 -1.02 -4.87
CA VAL A 110 -10.92 -1.47 -3.94
C VAL A 110 -9.59 -0.81 -4.26
N LEU A 111 -9.19 -0.81 -5.54
CA LEU A 111 -7.95 -0.15 -5.98
C LEU A 111 -7.94 1.34 -5.68
N ASN A 112 -9.04 2.04 -5.96
CA ASN A 112 -9.14 3.45 -5.64
C ASN A 112 -9.05 3.71 -4.12
N LEU A 113 -9.64 2.86 -3.28
CA LEU A 113 -9.53 2.97 -1.82
C LEU A 113 -8.09 2.74 -1.33
N ILE A 114 -7.38 1.77 -1.90
CA ILE A 114 -5.96 1.52 -1.60
C ILE A 114 -5.11 2.71 -2.02
N ARG A 115 -5.25 3.20 -3.26
CA ARG A 115 -4.55 4.38 -3.77
C ARG A 115 -4.78 5.59 -2.86
N CYS A 116 -6.04 5.84 -2.51
CA CYS A 116 -6.39 6.93 -1.60
C CYS A 116 -5.76 6.73 -0.21
N SER A 117 -5.64 5.50 0.28
CA SER A 117 -5.02 5.20 1.57
C SER A 117 -3.53 5.53 1.58
N PHE A 118 -2.79 5.11 0.54
CA PHE A 118 -1.38 5.53 0.38
C PHE A 118 -1.24 7.04 0.27
N GLY A 119 -2.10 7.70 -0.51
CA GLY A 119 -2.05 9.17 -0.65
C GLY A 119 -2.33 9.92 0.67
N GLU A 120 -3.12 9.34 1.59
CA GLU A 120 -3.27 9.91 2.94
C GLU A 120 -2.07 9.57 3.84
N LEU A 121 -1.44 8.39 3.73
CA LEU A 121 -0.19 8.04 4.43
C LEU A 121 0.96 8.96 4.04
N VAL A 122 1.14 9.24 2.75
CA VAL A 122 2.13 10.21 2.24
C VAL A 122 1.96 11.56 2.93
N LYS A 123 0.73 12.07 3.02
CA LYS A 123 0.45 13.35 3.68
C LYS A 123 0.77 13.31 5.18
N ILE A 124 0.48 12.20 5.86
CA ILE A 124 0.81 12.02 7.27
C ILE A 124 2.34 12.02 7.48
N LEU A 125 3.09 11.30 6.63
CA LEU A 125 4.55 11.26 6.69
C LEU A 125 5.18 12.63 6.48
N GLN A 126 4.59 13.48 5.62
CA GLN A 126 5.02 14.87 5.41
C GLN A 126 4.79 15.78 6.62
N TYR A 127 3.87 15.44 7.52
CA TYR A 127 3.60 16.23 8.73
C TYR A 127 4.63 16.01 9.86
N THR A 128 5.52 15.02 9.71
CA THR A 128 6.48 14.63 10.75
C THR A 128 7.57 15.68 11.02
N GLU A 129 7.67 16.73 10.20
CA GLU A 129 8.58 17.87 10.42
C GLU A 129 8.06 18.85 11.49
N ASN A 130 6.74 18.94 11.74
CA ASN A 130 6.11 19.83 12.72
C ASN A 130 4.91 19.15 13.39
N ILE A 131 5.19 18.20 14.29
CA ILE A 131 4.22 17.27 14.87
C ILE A 131 3.15 18.00 15.72
N ASP A 132 3.57 18.94 16.58
CA ASP A 132 2.66 19.63 17.53
C ASP A 132 1.56 20.44 16.81
N ASP A 133 1.88 21.08 15.67
CA ASP A 133 0.93 21.85 14.86
C ASP A 133 0.13 20.99 13.86
N SER A 134 0.56 19.75 13.63
CA SER A 134 0.01 18.89 12.58
C SER A 134 -0.78 17.69 13.08
N TYR A 135 -0.85 17.47 14.40
CA TYR A 135 -1.60 16.35 15.00
C TYR A 135 -3.05 16.29 14.52
N MET A 136 -3.80 17.40 14.56
CA MET A 136 -5.20 17.41 14.10
C MET A 136 -5.34 17.08 12.61
N LYS A 137 -4.36 17.52 11.79
CA LYS A 137 -4.34 17.19 10.36
C LYS A 137 -4.07 15.70 10.17
N ALA A 138 -3.08 15.14 10.85
CA ALA A 138 -2.75 13.72 10.79
C ALA A 138 -3.93 12.85 11.25
N GLU A 139 -4.57 13.18 12.37
CA GLU A 139 -5.74 12.47 12.89
C GLU A 139 -6.91 12.48 11.88
N ALA A 140 -7.16 13.60 11.21
CA ALA A 140 -8.18 13.67 10.16
C ALA A 140 -7.86 12.78 8.95
N ARG A 141 -6.58 12.68 8.57
CA ARG A 141 -6.11 11.76 7.51
C ARG A 141 -6.27 10.30 7.92
N ILE A 142 -5.87 9.96 9.14
CA ILE A 142 -5.99 8.62 9.72
C ILE A 142 -7.46 8.16 9.70
N ARG A 143 -8.40 9.03 10.12
CA ARG A 143 -9.84 8.72 10.07
C ARG A 143 -10.35 8.41 8.66
N LYS A 144 -9.81 9.04 7.62
CA LYS A 144 -10.16 8.72 6.23
C LYS A 144 -9.69 7.33 5.85
N ILE A 145 -8.47 6.95 6.24
CA ILE A 145 -7.94 5.59 5.99
C ILE A 145 -8.86 4.56 6.66
N PHE A 146 -9.29 4.79 7.92
CA PHE A 146 -10.27 3.93 8.59
C PHE A 146 -11.60 3.79 7.81
N GLU A 147 -12.13 4.88 7.26
CA GLU A 147 -13.33 4.82 6.44
C GLU A 147 -13.09 4.08 5.12
N TYR A 148 -11.92 4.27 4.50
CA TYR A 148 -11.54 3.50 3.31
C TYR A 148 -11.45 2.01 3.60
N LYS A 149 -10.91 1.63 4.76
CA LYS A 149 -10.87 0.23 5.21
C LYS A 149 -12.25 -0.37 5.37
N LYS A 150 -13.13 0.32 6.09
CA LYS A 150 -14.51 -0.14 6.31
C LYS A 150 -15.24 -0.37 4.98
N ARG A 151 -15.09 0.56 4.03
CA ARG A 151 -15.65 0.42 2.67
C ARG A 151 -14.98 -0.70 1.88
N GLY A 152 -13.67 -0.85 2.01
CA GLY A 152 -12.89 -1.91 1.37
C GLY A 152 -13.30 -3.30 1.85
N ASP A 153 -13.54 -3.49 3.15
CA ASP A 153 -14.01 -4.75 3.73
C ASP A 153 -15.39 -5.15 3.22
N ALA A 154 -16.31 -4.18 3.11
CA ALA A 154 -17.62 -4.41 2.51
C ALA A 154 -17.47 -4.84 1.03
N CYS A 155 -16.67 -4.11 0.26
CA CYS A 155 -16.42 -4.43 -1.15
C CYS A 155 -15.75 -5.79 -1.35
N TYR A 156 -14.78 -6.14 -0.51
CA TYR A 156 -14.13 -7.45 -0.49
C TYR A 156 -15.14 -8.58 -0.24
N SER A 157 -16.04 -8.41 0.74
CA SER A 157 -17.09 -9.40 1.02
C SER A 157 -17.99 -9.62 -0.20
N ASP A 158 -18.40 -8.55 -0.87
CA ASP A 158 -19.29 -8.64 -2.02
C ASP A 158 -18.57 -9.20 -3.26
N LEU A 159 -17.30 -8.85 -3.46
CA LEU A 159 -16.44 -9.44 -4.49
C LEU A 159 -16.31 -10.95 -4.31
N LEU A 160 -16.00 -11.43 -3.10
CA LEU A 160 -15.89 -12.86 -2.82
C LEU A 160 -17.21 -13.60 -3.05
N LYS A 161 -18.34 -13.05 -2.60
CA LYS A 161 -19.66 -13.64 -2.87
C LYS A 161 -19.88 -13.78 -4.37
N SER A 162 -19.57 -12.74 -5.15
CA SER A 162 -19.73 -12.77 -6.60
C SER A 162 -18.83 -13.82 -7.27
N LEU A 163 -17.58 -13.95 -6.84
CA LEU A 163 -16.66 -14.97 -7.35
C LEU A 163 -17.17 -16.38 -7.08
N TYR A 164 -17.63 -16.67 -5.87
CA TYR A 164 -18.07 -18.02 -5.51
C TYR A 164 -19.38 -18.44 -6.18
N THR A 165 -20.15 -17.53 -6.76
CA THR A 165 -21.30 -17.88 -7.61
C THR A 165 -20.91 -18.36 -9.02
N MET A 166 -19.64 -18.25 -9.41
CA MET A 166 -19.13 -18.67 -10.72
C MET A 166 -18.60 -20.11 -10.69
N GLU A 167 -19.45 -21.06 -10.31
CA GLU A 167 -19.08 -22.47 -10.07
C GLU A 167 -18.39 -23.13 -11.28
N ASP A 168 -18.81 -22.78 -12.50
CA ASP A 168 -18.26 -23.33 -13.76
C ASP A 168 -16.89 -22.73 -14.17
N ARG A 169 -16.34 -21.79 -13.40
CA ARG A 169 -15.08 -21.07 -13.71
C ARG A 169 -14.04 -21.23 -12.60
N THR A 170 -13.75 -22.46 -12.17
CA THR A 170 -12.84 -22.75 -11.03
C THR A 170 -11.50 -22.02 -11.09
N LEU A 171 -10.80 -22.02 -12.24
CA LEU A 171 -9.48 -21.37 -12.36
C LEU A 171 -9.57 -19.84 -12.20
N TYR A 172 -10.60 -19.23 -12.78
CA TYR A 172 -10.90 -17.80 -12.64
C TYR A 172 -11.13 -17.45 -11.15
N VAL A 173 -11.97 -18.24 -10.47
CA VAL A 173 -12.28 -18.03 -9.06
C VAL A 173 -11.03 -18.11 -8.19
N ILE A 174 -10.17 -19.11 -8.40
CA ILE A 174 -8.93 -19.28 -7.63
C ILE A 174 -8.00 -18.07 -7.83
N ARG A 175 -7.73 -17.70 -9.09
CA ARG A 175 -6.80 -16.60 -9.41
C ARG A 175 -7.28 -15.26 -8.86
N TRP A 176 -8.56 -14.92 -9.07
CA TRP A 176 -9.09 -13.66 -8.59
C TRP A 176 -9.27 -13.62 -7.08
N LYS A 177 -9.60 -14.74 -6.43
CA LYS A 177 -9.60 -14.81 -4.97
C LYS A 177 -8.23 -14.42 -4.40
N GLU A 178 -7.15 -14.99 -4.94
CA GLU A 178 -5.80 -14.67 -4.47
C GLU A 178 -5.43 -13.19 -4.67
N ILE A 179 -5.76 -12.60 -5.83
CA ILE A 179 -5.51 -11.17 -6.08
C ILE A 179 -6.33 -10.30 -5.12
N ILE A 180 -7.60 -10.62 -4.93
CA ILE A 180 -8.51 -9.87 -4.05
C ILE A 180 -8.09 -9.98 -2.58
N GLU A 181 -7.59 -11.13 -2.15
CA GLU A 181 -6.96 -11.32 -0.83
C GLU A 181 -5.72 -10.45 -0.67
N LYS A 182 -4.83 -10.38 -1.67
CA LYS A 182 -3.66 -9.50 -1.62
C LYS A 182 -4.06 -8.02 -1.56
N LEU A 183 -5.05 -7.60 -2.35
CA LEU A 183 -5.57 -6.22 -2.32
C LEU A 183 -6.13 -5.84 -0.95
N LYS A 184 -6.90 -6.75 -0.33
CA LYS A 184 -7.37 -6.56 1.05
C LYS A 184 -6.19 -6.41 2.01
N ASN A 185 -5.19 -7.30 1.92
CA ASN A 185 -4.02 -7.26 2.78
C ASN A 185 -3.24 -5.94 2.62
N ILE A 186 -3.10 -5.40 1.40
CA ILE A 186 -2.49 -4.07 1.18
C ILE A 186 -3.25 -2.98 1.95
N LEU A 187 -4.58 -3.02 1.96
CA LEU A 187 -5.41 -2.08 2.70
C LEU A 187 -5.30 -2.27 4.23
N ASP A 188 -5.19 -3.52 4.69
CA ASP A 188 -4.86 -3.85 6.09
C ASP A 188 -3.49 -3.24 6.48
N GLU A 189 -2.46 -3.36 5.64
CA GLU A 189 -1.15 -2.78 5.93
C GLU A 189 -1.18 -1.25 5.95
N CYS A 190 -2.00 -0.60 5.11
CA CYS A 190 -2.19 0.85 5.17
C CYS A 190 -2.78 1.30 6.51
N ILE A 191 -3.74 0.53 7.06
CA ILE A 191 -4.36 0.82 8.36
C ILE A 191 -3.38 0.61 9.50
N GLU A 192 -2.65 -0.49 9.49
CA GLU A 192 -1.62 -0.76 10.50
C GLU A 192 -0.55 0.35 10.49
N SER A 193 -0.10 0.79 9.32
CA SER A 193 0.79 1.95 9.18
C SER A 193 0.17 3.23 9.77
N ALA A 194 -1.11 3.50 9.52
CA ALA A 194 -1.80 4.67 10.06
C ALA A 194 -1.92 4.63 11.59
N ILE A 195 -2.20 3.46 12.17
CA ILE A 195 -2.27 3.25 13.63
C ILE A 195 -0.89 3.48 14.26
N ILE A 196 0.16 2.94 13.64
CA ILE A 196 1.53 3.14 14.12
C ILE A 196 1.90 4.62 14.05
N LEU A 197 1.63 5.30 12.93
CA LEU A 197 1.88 6.74 12.79
C LEU A 197 1.12 7.57 13.83
N ARG A 198 -0.13 7.21 14.14
CA ARG A 198 -0.89 7.87 15.22
C ARG A 198 -0.21 7.79 16.59
N THR A 199 0.57 6.73 16.81
CA THR A 199 1.27 6.50 18.08
C THR A 199 2.65 7.19 18.10
N LEU A 200 3.24 7.41 16.93
CA LEU A 200 4.54 8.06 16.75
C LEU A 200 4.45 9.60 16.64
N LEU A 201 3.25 10.13 16.37
CA LEU A 201 2.91 11.55 16.33
C LEU A 201 2.34 12.00 17.68
#